data_AF-U9U5M2-F1
#
_entry.id   AF-U9U5M2-F1
#
_cell.length_a   1.000
_cell.length_b   1.000
_cell.length_c   1.000
_cell.angle_alpha   90.00
_cell.angle_beta   90.00
_cell.angle_gamma   90.00
#
_symmetry.space_group_name_H-M   'P 1'
#
loop_
_entity.id
_entity.type
_entity.pdbx_description
1 polymer ?
#
loop_
_entity_poly.entity_id
_entity_poly.type
_entity_poly.pdbx_seq_one_letter_code
_entity_poly.pdbx_strand_id
1 'polypeptide(L)'
;ITRKPSLSDILNNETSYPYSLDDFATFLDQTYCLENLEFYTAVRRYTYYAYNFYNYSSSPMSSSLDSDSILESPLVDPNYEDDSSLRGDAPAHLNFLKQKLHDLISTYILPNSPKEINIPAETRDDLLANVFQYNNYHPSIFDNVKDQIYELMESSSFNQFL
;
A
#
# COMPACT_ATOMS: atom_id res chain seq x y z
N ILE A 1 7.29 -33.39 2.20
CA ILE A 1 8.35 -32.37 2.05
C ILE A 1 7.64 -31.03 2.17
N THR A 2 7.87 -30.29 3.24
CA THR A 2 7.30 -28.94 3.42
C THR A 2 8.06 -27.98 2.49
N ARG A 3 7.33 -27.29 1.60
CA ARG A 3 7.89 -26.28 0.70
C ARG A 3 8.42 -25.11 1.55
N LYS A 4 9.61 -24.58 1.21
CA LYS A 4 10.13 -23.34 1.81
C LYS A 4 9.16 -22.19 1.47
N PRO A 5 8.65 -21.41 2.43
CA PRO A 5 7.73 -20.32 2.14
C PRO A 5 8.39 -19.25 1.26
N SER A 6 7.60 -18.60 0.41
CA SER A 6 8.02 -17.43 -0.36
C SER A 6 7.73 -16.12 0.40
N LEU A 7 8.35 -15.00 0.00
CA LEU A 7 8.06 -13.71 0.62
C LEU A 7 6.59 -13.35 0.41
N SER A 8 6.06 -13.60 -0.79
CA SER A 8 4.64 -13.42 -1.09
C SER A 8 3.73 -14.23 -0.16
N ASP A 9 4.09 -15.49 0.16
CA ASP A 9 3.29 -16.32 1.06
C ASP A 9 3.19 -15.66 2.45
N ILE A 10 4.31 -15.10 2.95
CA ILE A 10 4.37 -14.39 4.24
C ILE A 10 3.53 -13.10 4.17
N LEU A 11 3.74 -12.26 3.15
CA LEU A 11 3.05 -10.97 3.00
C LEU A 11 1.53 -11.09 2.78
N ASN A 12 1.07 -12.26 2.35
CA ASN A 12 -0.34 -12.60 2.17
C ASN A 12 -0.96 -13.34 3.37
N ASN A 13 -0.22 -13.51 4.47
CA ASN A 13 -0.66 -14.31 5.63
C ASN A 13 -1.01 -15.78 5.29
N GLU A 14 -0.33 -16.37 4.31
CA GLU A 14 -0.53 -17.77 3.89
C GLU A 14 0.37 -18.75 4.64
N THR A 15 1.22 -18.23 5.53
CA THR A 15 2.15 -18.99 6.36
C THR A 15 1.74 -18.97 7.83
N SER A 16 2.41 -19.78 8.65
CA SER A 16 2.22 -19.82 10.10
C SER A 16 3.58 -19.90 10.78
N TYR A 17 3.58 -19.78 12.11
CA TYR A 17 4.80 -19.93 12.93
C TYR A 17 5.63 -21.14 12.47
N PRO A 18 6.95 -21.00 12.27
CA PRO A 18 7.81 -19.85 12.62
C PRO A 18 8.05 -18.83 11.49
N TYR A 19 7.24 -18.87 10.41
CA TYR A 19 7.42 -18.02 9.23
C TYR A 19 6.20 -17.15 8.96
N SER A 20 5.46 -16.75 10.01
CA SER A 20 4.30 -15.87 9.86
C SER A 20 4.72 -14.44 9.51
N LEU A 21 3.75 -13.61 9.11
CA LEU A 21 3.97 -12.18 8.91
C LEU A 21 4.47 -11.49 10.19
N ASP A 22 3.98 -11.91 11.37
CA ASP A 22 4.39 -11.37 12.66
C ASP A 22 5.84 -11.74 13.01
N ASP A 23 6.23 -12.99 12.72
CA ASP A 23 7.62 -13.45 12.87
C ASP A 23 8.56 -12.63 11.98
N PHE A 24 8.17 -12.40 10.71
CA PHE A 24 8.97 -11.62 9.77
C PHE A 24 9.03 -10.14 10.16
N ALA A 25 7.92 -9.54 10.57
CA ALA A 25 7.89 -8.16 11.06
C ALA A 25 8.80 -7.98 12.29
N THR A 26 8.76 -8.94 13.22
CA THR A 26 9.65 -8.96 14.40
C THR A 26 11.12 -9.04 14.00
N PHE A 27 11.46 -9.88 13.01
CA PHE A 27 12.82 -9.96 12.48
C PHE A 27 13.28 -8.65 11.82
N LEU A 28 12.41 -8.00 11.04
CA LEU A 28 12.73 -6.72 10.40
C LEU A 28 12.93 -5.59 11.42
N ASP A 29 12.17 -5.58 12.51
CA ASP A 29 12.35 -4.63 13.61
C ASP A 29 13.73 -4.80 14.27
N GLN A 30 14.13 -6.06 14.51
CA GLN A 30 15.45 -6.39 15.08
C GLN A 30 16.62 -6.08 14.14
N THR A 31 16.38 -6.07 12.83
CA THR A 31 17.39 -5.80 11.80
C THR A 31 17.34 -4.37 11.26
N TYR A 32 16.52 -3.50 11.85
CA TYR A 32 16.36 -2.09 11.46
C TYR A 32 15.99 -1.93 9.97
N CYS A 33 15.09 -2.78 9.47
CA CYS A 33 14.59 -2.76 8.10
C CYS A 33 13.04 -2.82 8.04
N LEU A 34 12.37 -2.54 9.16
CA LEU A 34 10.91 -2.60 9.31
C LEU A 34 10.19 -1.60 8.41
N GLU A 35 10.82 -0.47 8.12
CA GLU A 35 10.28 0.58 7.26
C GLU A 35 9.90 0.08 5.86
N ASN A 36 10.62 -0.93 5.33
CA ASN A 36 10.32 -1.52 4.02
C ASN A 36 8.98 -2.26 4.03
N LEU A 37 8.71 -3.02 5.10
CA LEU A 37 7.45 -3.73 5.26
C LEU A 37 6.30 -2.76 5.54
N GLU A 38 6.52 -1.78 6.41
CA GLU A 38 5.51 -0.77 6.72
C GLU A 38 5.14 0.07 5.50
N PHE A 39 6.14 0.48 4.70
CA PHE A 39 5.92 1.13 3.42
C PHE A 39 5.11 0.25 2.47
N TYR A 40 5.51 -1.01 2.28
CA TYR A 40 4.82 -1.95 1.39
C TYR A 40 3.34 -2.12 1.77
N THR A 41 3.05 -2.32 3.06
CA THR A 41 1.67 -2.43 3.56
C THR A 41 0.91 -1.11 3.42
N ALA A 42 1.54 0.03 3.68
CA ALA A 42 0.90 1.34 3.53
C ALA A 42 0.57 1.66 2.07
N VAL A 43 1.43 1.28 1.12
CA VAL A 43 1.14 1.39 -0.32
C VAL A 43 -0.03 0.51 -0.72
N ARG A 44 -0.10 -0.75 -0.26
CA ARG A 44 -1.25 -1.62 -0.55
C ARG A 44 -2.58 -1.00 -0.09
N ARG A 45 -2.60 -0.40 1.11
CA ARG A 45 -3.77 0.34 1.62
C ARG A 45 -4.11 1.54 0.73
N TYR A 46 -3.11 2.34 0.36
CA TYR A 46 -3.31 3.46 -0.54
C TYR A 46 -3.88 3.03 -1.89
N THR A 47 -3.31 2.00 -2.53
CA THR A 47 -3.79 1.44 -3.79
C THR A 47 -5.24 0.99 -3.67
N TYR A 48 -5.61 0.35 -2.55
CA TYR A 48 -6.99 -0.02 -2.26
C TYR A 48 -7.90 1.22 -2.21
N TYR A 49 -7.55 2.25 -1.43
CA TYR A 49 -8.33 3.48 -1.34
C TYR A 49 -8.48 4.19 -2.70
N ALA A 50 -7.38 4.27 -3.46
CA ALA A 50 -7.37 4.89 -4.78
C ALA A 50 -8.28 4.14 -5.74
N TYR A 51 -8.15 2.81 -5.82
CA TYR A 51 -8.96 1.96 -6.70
C TYR A 51 -10.46 2.12 -6.42
N ASN A 52 -10.84 2.12 -5.14
CA ASN A 52 -12.20 2.41 -4.70
C ASN A 52 -12.68 3.76 -5.22
N PHE A 53 -11.92 4.84 -4.96
CA PHE A 53 -12.27 6.19 -5.39
C PHE A 53 -12.50 6.28 -6.91
N TYR A 54 -11.57 5.74 -7.71
CA TYR A 54 -11.69 5.80 -9.17
C TYR A 54 -12.86 4.97 -9.70
N ASN A 55 -13.14 3.80 -9.12
CA ASN A 55 -14.30 2.98 -9.52
C ASN A 55 -15.63 3.66 -9.20
N TYR A 56 -15.76 4.27 -8.01
CA TYR A 56 -16.97 5.02 -7.66
C TYR A 56 -17.14 6.29 -8.52
N SER A 57 -16.05 6.97 -8.87
CA SER A 57 -16.11 8.15 -9.75
C SER A 57 -16.45 7.81 -11.21
N SER A 58 -16.18 6.57 -11.63
CA SER A 58 -16.43 6.09 -13.00
C SER A 58 -17.86 5.57 -13.21
N SER A 59 -18.59 5.30 -12.13
CA SER A 59 -20.00 4.92 -12.20
C SER A 59 -20.87 6.14 -12.48
N PRO A 60 -21.68 6.15 -13.56
CA PRO A 60 -22.58 7.25 -13.83
C PRO A 60 -23.59 7.33 -12.68
N MET A 61 -23.48 8.42 -11.91
CA MET A 61 -24.39 8.92 -10.89
C MET A 61 -25.82 8.33 -10.98
N SER A 62 -26.08 7.19 -10.33
CA SER A 62 -27.45 6.73 -10.11
C SER A 62 -28.00 7.51 -8.92
N SER A 63 -28.55 8.68 -9.22
CA SER A 63 -29.45 9.40 -8.33
C SER A 63 -30.79 8.67 -8.21
N SER A 64 -30.78 7.44 -7.69
CA SER A 64 -31.99 6.77 -7.22
C SER A 64 -31.68 6.08 -5.90
N LEU A 65 -32.40 6.52 -4.87
CA LEU A 65 -32.47 5.89 -3.57
C LEU A 65 -33.23 4.57 -3.71
N ASP A 66 -32.57 3.55 -4.25
CA ASP A 66 -33.05 2.17 -4.17
C ASP A 66 -32.14 1.42 -3.18
N SER A 67 -32.60 1.37 -1.94
CA SER A 67 -31.91 0.78 -0.77
C SER A 67 -31.66 -0.74 -0.85
N ASP A 68 -31.82 -1.38 -2.01
CA ASP A 68 -31.78 -2.85 -2.14
C ASP A 68 -30.85 -3.39 -3.24
N SER A 69 -29.99 -2.56 -3.84
CA SER A 69 -28.95 -3.08 -4.73
C SER A 69 -27.64 -3.33 -3.96
N ILE A 70 -27.48 -4.56 -3.50
CA ILE A 70 -26.18 -5.14 -3.10
C ILE A 70 -25.34 -5.26 -4.38
N LEU A 71 -24.87 -4.12 -4.90
CA LEU A 71 -23.87 -4.10 -5.95
C LEU A 71 -22.53 -4.42 -5.29
N GLU A 72 -21.87 -5.44 -5.82
CA GLU A 72 -20.60 -6.01 -5.36
C GLU A 72 -19.74 -4.97 -4.65
N SER A 73 -19.63 -5.16 -3.33
CA SER A 73 -18.77 -4.34 -2.49
C SER A 73 -17.38 -4.32 -3.13
N PRO A 74 -16.76 -3.14 -3.29
CA PRO A 74 -15.42 -3.05 -3.81
C PRO A 74 -14.54 -3.96 -2.95
N LEU A 75 -13.77 -4.83 -3.63
CA LEU A 75 -12.89 -5.87 -3.07
C LEU A 75 -12.68 -5.72 -1.56
N VAL A 76 -13.54 -6.30 -0.73
CA VAL A 76 -13.36 -6.28 0.72
C VAL A 76 -12.16 -7.16 1.00
N ASP A 77 -10.95 -6.59 0.98
CA ASP A 77 -9.76 -7.29 1.46
C ASP A 77 -9.95 -7.44 2.97
N PRO A 78 -10.18 -8.67 3.48
CA PRO A 78 -10.48 -8.89 4.89
C PRO A 78 -9.33 -8.46 5.82
N ASN A 79 -8.15 -8.12 5.26
CA ASN A 79 -7.01 -7.62 6.01
C ASN A 79 -7.04 -6.10 6.24
N TYR A 80 -7.93 -5.35 5.61
CA TYR A 80 -8.05 -3.91 5.80
C TYR A 80 -9.39 -3.56 6.43
N GLU A 81 -9.34 -3.06 7.67
CA GLU A 81 -10.53 -2.68 8.43
C GLU A 81 -11.42 -1.71 7.62
N ASP A 82 -12.74 -1.82 7.79
CA ASP A 82 -13.78 -0.95 7.22
C ASP A 82 -13.46 0.52 7.54
N ASP A 83 -12.63 1.14 6.72
CA ASP A 83 -12.23 2.51 6.91
C ASP A 83 -13.43 3.37 6.52
N SER A 84 -14.19 3.76 7.55
CA SER A 84 -15.38 4.61 7.46
C SER A 84 -15.17 5.89 6.61
N SER A 85 -13.92 6.31 6.37
CA SER A 85 -13.58 7.39 5.45
C SER A 85 -13.85 7.08 3.97
N LEU A 86 -14.07 5.82 3.60
CA LEU A 86 -14.59 5.39 2.29
C LEU A 86 -16.09 5.67 2.11
N ARG A 87 -16.82 6.10 3.15
CA ARG A 87 -18.28 6.36 3.08
C ARG A 87 -18.66 7.84 2.88
N GLY A 88 -17.70 8.74 2.63
CA GLY A 88 -17.91 10.18 2.44
C GLY A 88 -18.54 10.58 1.09
N ASP A 89 -18.61 11.89 0.81
CA ASP A 89 -18.90 12.42 -0.53
C ASP A 89 -17.60 12.50 -1.37
N ALA A 90 -17.72 12.50 -2.70
CA ALA A 90 -16.56 12.41 -3.60
C ALA A 90 -15.44 13.44 -3.34
N PRO A 91 -15.72 14.72 -2.98
CA PRO A 91 -14.66 15.67 -2.61
C PRO A 91 -13.91 15.28 -1.32
N ALA A 92 -14.60 14.73 -0.31
CA ALA A 92 -13.95 14.25 0.91
C ALA A 92 -13.03 13.06 0.64
N HIS A 93 -13.46 12.14 -0.24
CA HIS A 93 -12.61 10.99 -0.64
C HIS A 93 -11.34 11.42 -1.36
N LEU A 94 -11.42 12.40 -2.27
CA LEU A 94 -10.24 12.89 -2.98
C LEU A 94 -9.25 13.55 -2.02
N ASN A 95 -9.72 14.37 -1.08
CA ASN A 95 -8.86 15.01 -0.08
C ASN A 95 -8.22 13.97 0.85
N PHE A 96 -8.98 12.94 1.24
CA PHE A 96 -8.43 11.81 2.00
C PHE A 96 -7.33 11.09 1.22
N LEU A 97 -7.56 10.80 -0.06
CA LEU A 97 -6.58 10.13 -0.91
C LEU A 97 -5.28 10.95 -1.04
N LYS A 98 -5.43 12.26 -1.26
CA LYS A 98 -4.31 13.21 -1.26
C LYS A 98 -3.55 13.16 0.06
N GLN A 99 -4.25 13.25 1.19
CA GLN A 99 -3.62 13.21 2.51
C GLN A 99 -2.81 11.92 2.69
N LYS A 100 -3.40 10.75 2.41
CA LYS A 100 -2.71 9.46 2.55
C LYS A 100 -1.47 9.34 1.67
N LEU A 101 -1.54 9.84 0.44
CA LEU A 101 -0.38 9.86 -0.46
C LEU A 101 0.72 10.81 0.05
N HIS A 102 0.37 11.99 0.54
CA HIS A 102 1.34 12.93 1.09
C HIS A 102 1.97 12.41 2.39
N ASP A 103 1.21 11.69 3.23
CA ASP A 103 1.73 11.02 4.42
C ASP A 103 2.76 9.94 4.04
N LEU A 104 2.46 9.11 3.03
CA LEU A 104 3.40 8.14 2.48
C LEU A 104 4.69 8.81 2.01
N ILE A 105 4.59 9.89 1.24
CA ILE A 105 5.75 10.61 0.71
C ILE A 105 6.60 11.20 1.83
N SER A 106 5.98 11.91 2.77
CA SER A 106 6.70 12.58 3.87
C SER A 106 7.31 11.60 4.87
N THR A 107 6.74 10.40 5.00
CA THR A 107 7.20 9.38 5.95
C THR A 107 8.31 8.50 5.36
N TYR A 108 8.24 8.16 4.07
CA TYR A 108 9.10 7.14 3.47
C TYR A 108 9.93 7.62 2.27
N ILE A 109 9.54 8.66 1.54
CA ILE A 109 10.12 8.98 0.22
C ILE A 109 11.06 10.18 0.24
N LEU A 110 10.75 11.22 1.02
CA LEU A 110 11.55 12.44 1.02
C LEU A 110 12.94 12.20 1.65
N PRO A 111 13.98 12.93 1.20
CA PRO A 111 15.27 12.89 1.86
C PRO A 111 15.17 13.31 3.33
N ASN A 112 15.79 12.54 4.22
CA ASN A 112 15.73 12.70 5.68
C ASN A 112 14.34 12.45 6.28
N SER A 113 13.47 11.73 5.56
CA SER A 113 12.22 11.23 6.13
C SER A 113 12.50 10.30 7.33
N PRO A 114 11.59 10.25 8.32
CA PRO A 114 11.81 9.46 9.53
C PRO A 114 11.92 7.96 9.26
N LYS A 115 11.34 7.47 8.17
CA LYS A 115 11.38 6.08 7.71
C LYS A 115 11.79 6.00 6.24
N GLU A 116 12.75 6.84 5.83
CA GLU A 116 13.22 6.90 4.44
C GLU A 116 13.61 5.51 3.91
N ILE A 117 12.95 5.07 2.83
CA ILE A 117 13.25 3.79 2.17
C ILE A 117 14.39 3.93 1.16
N ASN A 118 15.15 2.85 0.96
CA ASN A 118 16.28 2.86 0.05
C ASN A 118 15.85 2.68 -1.41
N ILE A 119 15.70 3.78 -2.14
CA ILE A 119 15.37 3.80 -3.57
C ILE A 119 16.29 4.73 -4.37
N PRO A 120 16.48 4.50 -5.69
CA PRO A 120 17.25 5.38 -6.54
C PRO A 120 16.68 6.81 -6.59
N ALA A 121 17.55 7.80 -6.66
CA ALA A 121 17.16 9.21 -6.74
C ALA A 121 16.24 9.49 -7.93
N GLU A 122 16.50 8.89 -9.09
CA GLU A 122 15.65 9.01 -10.28
C GLU A 122 14.22 8.53 -10.02
N THR A 123 14.06 7.34 -9.41
CA THR A 123 12.74 6.79 -9.05
C THR A 123 11.99 7.71 -8.08
N ARG A 124 12.70 8.26 -7.08
CA ARG A 124 12.12 9.22 -6.13
C ARG A 124 11.67 10.49 -6.85
N ASP A 125 12.55 11.08 -7.65
CA ASP A 125 12.30 12.38 -8.28
C ASP A 125 11.16 12.27 -9.31
N ASP A 126 11.07 11.16 -10.05
CA ASP A 126 9.96 10.85 -10.95
C ASP A 126 8.63 10.70 -10.21
N LEU A 127 8.61 9.99 -9.08
CA LEU A 127 7.42 9.86 -8.22
C LEU A 127 6.95 11.25 -7.74
N LEU A 128 7.87 12.07 -7.23
CA LEU A 128 7.57 13.41 -6.75
C LEU A 128 7.04 14.31 -7.88
N ALA A 129 7.61 14.23 -9.08
CA ALA A 129 7.12 14.98 -10.24
C ALA A 129 5.68 14.56 -10.60
N ASN A 130 5.41 13.26 -10.70
CA ASN A 130 4.05 12.74 -10.97
C ASN A 130 3.02 13.25 -9.97
N VAL A 131 3.36 13.27 -8.69
CA VAL A 131 2.43 13.70 -7.63
C VAL A 131 2.25 15.22 -7.62
N PHE A 132 3.35 15.97 -7.49
CA PHE A 132 3.26 17.41 -7.18
C PHE A 132 3.11 18.28 -8.43
N GLN A 133 3.62 17.85 -9.59
CA GLN A 133 3.50 18.63 -10.82
C GLN A 133 2.27 18.22 -11.62
N TYR A 134 2.01 16.92 -11.73
CA TYR A 134 0.92 16.40 -12.55
C TYR A 134 -0.37 16.10 -11.76
N ASN A 135 -0.38 16.31 -10.44
CA ASN A 135 -1.51 16.00 -9.56
C ASN A 135 -2.03 14.57 -9.75
N ASN A 136 -1.11 13.62 -9.94
CA ASN A 136 -1.43 12.22 -10.16
C ASN A 136 -1.61 11.49 -8.81
N TYR A 137 -2.81 10.95 -8.60
CA TYR A 137 -3.18 10.15 -7.42
C TYR A 137 -3.69 8.77 -7.82
N HIS A 138 -3.25 8.26 -8.97
CA HIS A 138 -3.68 6.97 -9.50
C HIS A 138 -3.23 5.81 -8.59
N PRO A 139 -4.00 4.72 -8.45
CA PRO A 139 -3.66 3.55 -7.62
C PRO A 139 -2.27 2.96 -7.89
N SER A 140 -1.81 3.05 -9.14
CA SER A 140 -0.51 2.54 -9.61
C SER A 140 0.68 3.48 -9.39
N ILE A 141 0.48 4.65 -8.78
CA ILE A 141 1.54 5.67 -8.65
C ILE A 141 2.80 5.15 -7.93
N PHE A 142 2.63 4.18 -7.02
CA PHE A 142 3.72 3.58 -6.26
C PHE A 142 4.20 2.23 -6.81
N ASP A 143 3.67 1.71 -7.93
CA ASP A 143 3.97 0.33 -8.38
C ASP A 143 5.47 0.10 -8.58
N ASN A 144 6.16 1.00 -9.29
CA ASN A 144 7.62 0.91 -9.48
C ASN A 144 8.39 0.90 -8.14
N VAL A 145 7.99 1.75 -7.19
CA VAL A 145 8.65 1.86 -5.87
C VAL A 145 8.39 0.61 -5.02
N LYS A 146 7.14 0.15 -5.02
CA LYS A 146 6.68 -1.04 -4.30
C LYS A 146 7.41 -2.29 -4.79
N ASP A 147 7.58 -2.42 -6.11
CA ASP A 147 8.27 -3.56 -6.71
C ASP A 147 9.76 -3.56 -6.33
N GLN A 148 10.43 -2.41 -6.36
CA GLN A 148 11.82 -2.28 -5.90
C GLN A 148 11.99 -2.63 -4.42
N ILE A 149 11.05 -2.22 -3.56
CA ILE A 149 11.09 -2.56 -2.13
C ILE A 149 10.78 -4.05 -1.88
N TYR A 150 9.88 -4.63 -2.66
CA TYR A 150 9.64 -6.08 -2.63
C TYR A 150 10.92 -6.84 -2.99
N GLU A 151 11.57 -6.50 -4.10
CA GLU A 151 12.83 -7.12 -4.54
C GLU A 151 13.97 -6.91 -3.53
N LEU A 152 14.04 -5.71 -2.93
CA LEU A 152 14.99 -5.41 -1.86
C LEU A 152 14.77 -6.35 -0.67
N MET A 153 13.54 -6.44 -0.14
CA MET A 153 13.23 -7.33 0.97
C MET A 153 13.50 -8.80 0.62
N GLU A 154 13.13 -9.24 -0.59
CA GLU A 154 13.29 -10.62 -1.04
C GLU A 154 14.77 -11.01 -1.17
N SER A 155 15.59 -10.13 -1.74
CA SER A 155 17.02 -10.38 -1.96
C SER A 155 17.89 -10.17 -0.71
N SER A 156 17.43 -9.39 0.27
CA SER A 156 18.17 -9.06 1.49
C SER A 156 17.58 -9.73 2.74
N SER A 157 16.66 -9.06 3.44
CA SER A 157 16.16 -9.46 4.76
C SER A 157 15.46 -10.81 4.75
N PHE A 158 14.72 -11.13 3.69
CA PHE A 158 14.02 -12.41 3.57
C PHE A 158 14.98 -13.60 3.48
N ASN A 159 16.10 -13.46 2.76
CA ASN A 159 17.13 -14.50 2.70
C ASN A 159 17.79 -14.75 4.06
N GLN A 160 17.89 -13.73 4.91
CA GLN A 160 18.44 -13.86 6.26
C GLN A 160 17.43 -14.44 7.26
N PHE A 161 16.15 -14.18 7.05
CA PHE A 161 15.06 -14.69 7.87
C PHE A 161 14.87 -16.21 7.74
N LEU A 162 15.16 -16.78 6.56
CA LEU A 162 14.86 -18.16 6.19
C LEU A 162 16.03 -19.16 6.25
#